data_AF-A0A3A4QI30-F1
#
_entry.id   AF-A0A3A4QI30-F1
#
_cell.length_a   1.000
_cell.length_b   1.000
_cell.length_c   1.000
_cell.angle_alpha   90.00
_cell.angle_beta   90.00
_cell.angle_gamma   90.00
#
_symmetry.space_group_name_H-M   'P 1'
#
loop_
_entity.id
_entity.type
_entity.pdbx_description
1 polymer ?
#
loop_
_entity_poly.entity_id
_entity_poly.type
_entity_poly.pdbx_seq_one_letter_code
_entity_poly.pdbx_strand_id
1 'polypeptide(L)'
;MQVPFRRMRLFLIVLAAGLLFSIPAMAHNVTIGGFGGAGNSTNGSFVNHVWTPSGDSNLDFEDLLAEMAGSNVEIITNGSGHITVNPTLTYTGVTNRQLTLSAQGDITLNGIHSTNAALSVIANAAGIVNVGGASVITNSGSFTSSGTDFSTISSQMNTGGGSFTLNHSGTVLITAGGATTGGGAFASSGTGFTVTSSGLRTVGGNVVLNHSGAVIINNGGLQTGGGTFTSSGTDFTTSDTGVDTSSGDAVLNHTGTVYIGGSGVQTGGGAFTSSGIGFTATDGGVRTGGGNAVLNHTGTVSLISNGVDTAGGSFTSSGTDFTATGNGVRTGGGNAVLNHTGDVDVSGGIFTSGGNCNINSSASASFSLNGIRTSGGNILVQSNGLIYVNAGPTVLSGESQIDGGHIALRSATGITADGIISSESGTGGNLYLEGDTSAIVLNVYPELGAGNITLYVGVLSPPSTPIPTLSEWGIIIFSLLLAGSAIWMMRRRQVS
;
A
#
# COMPACT_ATOMS: atom_id res chain seq x y z
N MET A 1 -85.28 16.52 -25.13
CA MET A 1 -84.95 17.15 -23.84
C MET A 1 -83.65 17.92 -24.02
N GLN A 2 -83.65 19.19 -23.65
CA GLN A 2 -82.63 20.20 -23.93
C GLN A 2 -81.36 20.09 -23.04
N VAL A 3 -80.17 20.24 -23.67
CA VAL A 3 -79.01 21.09 -23.27
C VAL A 3 -78.12 20.61 -22.09
N PRO A 4 -76.79 20.90 -22.00
CA PRO A 4 -75.78 21.30 -23.01
C PRO A 4 -74.42 20.52 -23.00
N PHE A 5 -73.71 20.71 -24.11
CA PHE A 5 -72.25 20.68 -24.28
C PHE A 5 -71.46 21.39 -23.16
N ARG A 6 -70.42 20.72 -22.62
CA ARG A 6 -69.26 21.38 -22.02
C ARG A 6 -68.01 21.06 -22.84
N ARG A 7 -67.42 22.11 -23.41
CA ARG A 7 -66.10 22.12 -24.04
C ARG A 7 -65.04 21.72 -23.02
N MET A 8 -64.17 20.78 -23.37
CA MET A 8 -62.85 20.64 -22.74
C MET A 8 -61.81 20.56 -23.86
N ARG A 9 -61.03 21.62 -23.99
CA ARG A 9 -59.89 21.74 -24.91
C ARG A 9 -58.67 21.08 -24.26
N LEU A 10 -57.93 20.33 -25.09
CA LEU A 10 -56.47 20.29 -25.17
C LEU A 10 -55.69 19.71 -23.98
N PHE A 11 -55.08 18.52 -24.17
CA PHE A 11 -53.62 18.36 -24.22
C PHE A 11 -53.28 16.99 -24.84
N LEU A 12 -52.95 17.02 -26.13
CA LEU A 12 -52.31 15.92 -26.85
C LEU A 12 -50.80 16.08 -26.61
N ILE A 13 -50.22 15.31 -25.68
CA ILE A 13 -48.77 15.12 -25.62
C ILE A 13 -48.47 13.86 -26.42
N VAL A 14 -48.27 14.05 -27.72
CA VAL A 14 -47.40 13.20 -28.52
C VAL A 14 -46.16 14.04 -28.77
N LEU A 15 -45.06 13.74 -28.09
CA LEU A 15 -43.74 14.23 -28.49
C LEU A 15 -42.69 13.15 -28.21
N ALA A 16 -42.42 12.37 -29.26
CA ALA A 16 -41.11 11.86 -29.64
C ALA A 16 -40.15 11.44 -28.51
N ALA A 17 -40.38 10.26 -27.92
CA ALA A 17 -39.26 9.45 -27.45
C ALA A 17 -38.55 8.91 -28.70
N GLY A 18 -37.62 9.72 -29.21
CA GLY A 18 -36.84 9.41 -30.40
C GLY A 18 -36.09 8.10 -30.23
N LEU A 19 -36.41 7.13 -31.09
CA LEU A 19 -35.38 6.38 -31.77
C LEU A 19 -34.49 7.39 -32.53
N LEU A 20 -33.61 8.08 -31.80
CA LEU A 20 -32.44 8.66 -32.41
C LEU A 20 -31.57 7.47 -32.77
N PHE A 21 -31.64 7.05 -34.04
CA PHE A 21 -30.52 6.41 -34.67
C PHE A 21 -29.32 7.32 -34.40
N SER A 22 -28.45 6.96 -33.47
CA SER A 22 -27.16 7.62 -33.32
C SER A 22 -26.45 7.37 -34.64
N ILE A 23 -26.46 8.37 -35.52
CA ILE A 23 -25.59 8.36 -36.68
C ILE A 23 -24.20 8.18 -36.10
N PRO A 24 -23.46 7.10 -36.44
CA PRO A 24 -22.14 6.88 -35.89
C PRO A 24 -21.33 8.14 -36.16
N ALA A 25 -20.98 8.87 -35.09
CA ALA A 25 -20.11 10.01 -35.21
C ALA A 25 -18.80 9.50 -35.83
N MET A 26 -18.43 10.04 -36.98
CA MET A 26 -17.19 9.63 -37.64
C MET A 26 -16.03 9.89 -36.67
N ALA A 27 -15.18 8.88 -36.49
CA ALA A 27 -13.99 9.00 -35.67
C ALA A 27 -13.04 10.00 -36.33
N HIS A 28 -12.65 11.05 -35.60
CA HIS A 28 -11.72 12.07 -36.07
C HIS A 28 -10.53 12.15 -35.14
N ASN A 29 -9.36 11.86 -35.70
CA ASN A 29 -8.09 11.94 -35.00
C ASN A 29 -7.61 13.39 -34.91
N VAL A 30 -6.86 13.69 -33.85
CA VAL A 30 -6.18 14.98 -33.67
C VAL A 30 -4.70 14.70 -33.49
N THR A 31 -3.87 15.20 -34.41
CA THR A 31 -2.42 15.22 -34.24
C THR A 31 -1.98 16.62 -33.89
N ILE A 32 -1.30 16.78 -32.76
CA ILE A 32 -0.78 18.06 -32.27
C ILE A 32 0.74 18.04 -32.48
N GLY A 33 1.28 18.99 -33.25
CA GLY A 33 2.68 18.93 -33.64
C GLY A 33 3.25 20.25 -34.18
N GLY A 34 4.54 20.23 -34.51
CA GLY A 34 5.19 21.35 -35.22
C GLY A 34 5.04 21.18 -36.73
N PHE A 35 4.01 21.77 -37.31
CA PHE A 35 3.66 21.67 -38.73
C PHE A 35 4.16 22.85 -39.57
N GLY A 36 5.06 23.67 -39.01
CA GLY A 36 5.73 24.75 -39.74
C GLY A 36 5.25 26.16 -39.39
N GLY A 37 4.52 26.33 -38.27
CA GLY A 37 4.20 27.63 -37.67
C GLY A 37 2.71 27.99 -37.67
N ALA A 38 2.39 29.18 -37.15
CA ALA A 38 1.03 29.65 -36.93
C ALA A 38 0.16 29.64 -38.21
N GLY A 39 -1.10 29.23 -38.08
CA GLY A 39 -2.06 29.13 -39.17
C GLY A 39 -1.96 27.84 -40.00
N ASN A 40 -1.09 26.90 -39.62
CA ASN A 40 -0.99 25.59 -40.28
C ASN A 40 -1.93 24.54 -39.68
N SER A 41 -2.74 24.90 -38.67
CA SER A 41 -3.77 24.00 -38.17
C SER A 41 -4.85 23.75 -39.23
N THR A 42 -5.27 22.49 -39.39
CA THR A 42 -6.20 22.05 -40.44
C THR A 42 -7.32 21.20 -39.88
N ASN A 43 -8.48 21.21 -40.55
CA ASN A 43 -9.65 20.39 -40.25
C ASN A 43 -10.16 20.50 -38.79
N GLY A 44 -10.05 21.68 -38.20
CA GLY A 44 -10.61 22.01 -36.90
C GLY A 44 -10.44 23.50 -36.60
N SER A 45 -10.99 23.94 -35.47
CA SER A 45 -10.85 25.32 -35.00
C SER A 45 -11.09 25.40 -33.49
N PHE A 46 -10.51 26.41 -32.84
CA PHE A 46 -10.87 26.78 -31.48
C PHE A 46 -12.21 27.52 -31.45
N VAL A 47 -13.12 27.04 -30.61
CA VAL A 47 -14.35 27.75 -30.23
C VAL A 47 -14.39 27.79 -28.71
N ASN A 48 -14.34 28.99 -28.13
CA ASN A 48 -14.26 29.18 -26.67
C ASN A 48 -13.11 28.36 -26.03
N HIS A 49 -11.92 28.38 -26.63
CA HIS A 49 -10.74 27.64 -26.16
C HIS A 49 -10.85 26.10 -26.24
N VAL A 50 -11.84 25.58 -26.99
CA VAL A 50 -12.00 24.14 -27.26
C VAL A 50 -11.68 23.86 -28.72
N TRP A 51 -10.66 23.05 -29.00
CA TRP A 51 -10.38 22.56 -30.35
C TRP A 51 -11.39 21.49 -30.74
N THR A 52 -12.23 21.79 -31.74
CA THR A 52 -13.22 20.85 -32.26
C THR A 52 -12.82 20.42 -33.69
N PRO A 53 -12.51 19.13 -33.93
CA PRO A 53 -12.16 18.65 -35.26
C PRO A 53 -13.40 18.54 -36.17
N SER A 54 -13.27 18.98 -37.41
CA SER A 54 -14.25 18.76 -38.49
C SER A 54 -13.88 17.59 -39.42
N GLY A 55 -12.71 16.99 -39.19
CA GLY A 55 -12.16 15.82 -39.86
C GLY A 55 -10.92 15.35 -39.09
N ASP A 56 -10.14 14.43 -39.66
CA ASP A 56 -8.79 14.17 -39.14
C ASP A 56 -7.97 15.46 -39.21
N SER A 57 -7.52 15.93 -38.05
CA SER A 57 -7.03 17.29 -37.86
C SER A 57 -5.58 17.32 -37.42
N ASN A 58 -4.87 18.35 -37.88
CA ASN A 58 -3.54 18.69 -37.42
C ASN A 58 -3.66 20.03 -36.70
N LEU A 59 -3.22 20.10 -35.44
CA LEU A 59 -3.15 21.31 -34.63
C LEU A 59 -1.69 21.70 -34.45
N ASP A 60 -1.29 22.85 -34.99
CA ASP A 60 0.07 23.35 -34.85
C ASP A 60 0.35 23.83 -33.42
N PHE A 61 1.57 23.57 -32.92
CA PHE A 61 1.99 24.02 -31.59
C PHE A 61 1.91 25.53 -31.40
N GLU A 62 2.23 26.35 -32.42
CA GLU A 62 2.14 27.81 -32.30
C GLU A 62 0.70 28.26 -32.09
N ASP A 63 -0.26 27.65 -32.79
CA ASP A 63 -1.68 27.96 -32.63
C ASP A 63 -2.19 27.53 -31.24
N LEU A 64 -1.82 26.34 -30.77
CA LEU A 64 -2.15 25.88 -29.42
C LEU A 64 -1.54 26.78 -28.35
N LEU A 65 -0.27 27.17 -28.48
CA LEU A 65 0.41 28.03 -27.52
C LEU A 65 -0.16 29.45 -27.52
N ALA A 66 -0.56 29.99 -28.68
CA ALA A 66 -1.25 31.26 -28.78
C ALA A 66 -2.59 31.24 -28.04
N GLU A 67 -3.36 30.15 -28.18
CA GLU A 67 -4.62 29.97 -27.45
C GLU A 67 -4.37 29.85 -25.93
N MET A 68 -3.37 29.07 -25.53
CA MET A 68 -2.99 28.89 -24.12
C MET A 68 -2.42 30.16 -23.47
N ALA A 69 -1.91 31.11 -24.24
CA ALA A 69 -1.52 32.42 -23.72
C ALA A 69 -2.74 33.16 -23.13
N GLY A 70 -3.92 33.00 -23.74
CA GLY A 70 -5.16 33.64 -23.30
C GLY A 70 -5.89 32.90 -22.17
N SER A 71 -5.96 31.56 -22.23
CA SER A 71 -6.81 30.77 -21.32
C SER A 71 -6.33 29.33 -21.15
N ASN A 72 -7.07 28.54 -20.37
CA ASN A 72 -6.95 27.08 -20.41
C ASN A 72 -7.54 26.55 -21.72
N VAL A 73 -6.99 25.45 -22.21
CA VAL A 73 -7.38 24.89 -23.51
C VAL A 73 -7.85 23.45 -23.36
N GLU A 74 -8.91 23.09 -24.07
CA GLU A 74 -9.38 21.73 -24.23
C GLU A 74 -9.28 21.28 -25.70
N ILE A 75 -8.89 20.02 -25.91
CA ILE A 75 -8.83 19.38 -27.21
C ILE A 75 -9.68 18.12 -27.15
N ILE A 76 -10.68 18.04 -28.01
CA ILE A 76 -11.62 16.92 -28.05
C ILE A 76 -11.51 16.12 -29.35
N THR A 77 -11.89 14.85 -29.33
CA THR A 77 -12.15 14.05 -30.55
C THR A 77 -13.65 13.91 -30.80
N ASN A 78 -14.02 13.65 -32.06
CA ASN A 78 -15.36 13.18 -32.40
C ASN A 78 -15.33 11.66 -32.59
N GLY A 79 -16.32 10.94 -32.07
CA GLY A 79 -16.35 9.47 -32.07
C GLY A 79 -15.10 8.87 -31.42
N SER A 80 -14.75 7.63 -31.81
CA SER A 80 -13.60 6.87 -31.31
C SER A 80 -12.23 7.38 -31.81
N GLY A 81 -12.11 8.67 -32.12
CA GLY A 81 -10.85 9.27 -32.56
C GLY A 81 -9.78 9.31 -31.47
N HIS A 82 -8.52 9.36 -31.89
CA HIS A 82 -7.34 9.37 -31.03
C HIS A 82 -6.68 10.76 -30.99
N ILE A 83 -6.01 11.10 -29.89
CA ILE A 83 -5.16 12.30 -29.79
C ILE A 83 -3.69 11.88 -29.75
N THR A 84 -2.86 12.48 -30.58
CA THR A 84 -1.41 12.28 -30.57
C THR A 84 -0.69 13.62 -30.43
N VAL A 85 0.13 13.79 -29.39
CA VAL A 85 1.07 14.92 -29.26
C VAL A 85 2.44 14.45 -29.73
N ASN A 86 2.95 15.04 -30.82
CA ASN A 86 4.22 14.66 -31.41
C ASN A 86 4.94 15.83 -32.13
N PRO A 87 6.20 16.15 -31.80
CA PRO A 87 7.05 15.57 -30.76
C PRO A 87 6.67 16.11 -29.37
N THR A 88 7.62 16.69 -28.63
CA THR A 88 7.37 17.30 -27.32
C THR A 88 6.69 18.68 -27.45
N LEU A 89 5.53 18.86 -26.81
CA LEU A 89 4.95 20.18 -26.60
C LEU A 89 5.75 20.92 -25.52
N THR A 90 6.26 22.12 -25.81
CA THR A 90 6.95 22.96 -24.80
C THR A 90 6.16 24.23 -24.50
N TYR A 91 5.62 24.33 -23.29
CA TYR A 91 4.93 25.51 -22.79
C TYR A 91 5.90 26.45 -22.07
N THR A 92 6.09 27.65 -22.64
CA THR A 92 7.00 28.69 -22.14
C THR A 92 6.26 29.89 -21.55
N GLY A 93 4.93 29.81 -21.42
CA GLY A 93 4.12 30.89 -20.88
C GLY A 93 4.44 31.21 -19.41
N VAL A 94 4.13 32.44 -19.01
CA VAL A 94 4.42 32.96 -17.65
C VAL A 94 3.22 32.85 -16.70
N THR A 95 2.07 32.40 -17.18
CA THR A 95 0.87 32.19 -16.38
C THR A 95 0.60 30.71 -16.21
N ASN A 96 0.11 30.30 -15.05
CA ASN A 96 -0.29 28.91 -14.83
C ASN A 96 -1.48 28.57 -15.74
N ARG A 97 -1.41 27.41 -16.40
CA ARG A 97 -2.44 26.96 -17.36
C ARG A 97 -2.81 25.51 -17.17
N GLN A 98 -3.91 25.13 -17.80
CA GLN A 98 -4.36 23.76 -17.96
C GLN A 98 -4.52 23.42 -19.44
N LEU A 99 -4.05 22.24 -19.82
CA LEU A 99 -4.31 21.58 -21.09
C LEU A 99 -5.14 20.32 -20.82
N THR A 100 -6.35 20.27 -21.36
CA THR A 100 -7.23 19.10 -21.28
C THR A 100 -7.29 18.41 -22.64
N LEU A 101 -7.07 17.10 -22.65
CA LEU A 101 -7.14 16.23 -23.83
C LEU A 101 -8.25 15.21 -23.57
N SER A 102 -9.31 15.23 -24.36
CA SER A 102 -10.49 14.37 -24.20
C SER A 102 -10.70 13.54 -25.47
N ALA A 103 -10.32 12.26 -25.43
CA ALA A 103 -10.46 11.33 -26.57
C ALA A 103 -11.42 10.18 -26.22
N GLN A 104 -12.28 9.76 -27.16
CA GLN A 104 -13.00 8.48 -27.00
C GLN A 104 -12.16 7.29 -27.50
N GLY A 105 -11.08 7.54 -28.24
CA GLY A 105 -10.03 6.56 -28.50
C GLY A 105 -8.89 6.69 -27.49
N ASP A 106 -7.67 6.52 -27.98
CA ASP A 106 -6.43 6.59 -27.19
C ASP A 106 -5.84 8.01 -27.16
N ILE A 107 -4.99 8.27 -26.16
CA ILE A 107 -4.14 9.45 -26.10
C ILE A 107 -2.67 9.00 -26.06
N THR A 108 -1.87 9.49 -27.00
CA THR A 108 -0.42 9.30 -27.02
C THR A 108 0.31 10.62 -26.81
N LEU A 109 1.17 10.68 -25.79
CA LEU A 109 2.00 11.83 -25.45
C LEU A 109 3.47 11.50 -25.72
N ASN A 110 4.07 12.13 -26.73
CA ASN A 110 5.51 12.02 -26.97
C ASN A 110 6.32 13.09 -26.21
N GLY A 111 5.70 13.81 -25.27
CA GLY A 111 6.35 14.72 -24.35
C GLY A 111 5.53 15.98 -24.11
N ILE A 112 5.52 16.44 -22.86
CA ILE A 112 4.98 17.75 -22.48
C ILE A 112 5.94 18.38 -21.50
N HIS A 113 6.55 19.50 -21.85
CA HIS A 113 7.47 20.23 -20.98
C HIS A 113 6.93 21.62 -20.69
N SER A 114 6.95 22.03 -19.42
CA SER A 114 6.76 23.40 -19.01
C SER A 114 8.03 23.93 -18.35
N THR A 115 8.44 25.15 -18.66
CA THR A 115 9.71 25.71 -18.16
C THR A 115 9.54 26.88 -17.20
N ASN A 116 8.51 27.71 -17.37
CA ASN A 116 8.38 29.00 -16.68
C ASN A 116 7.25 28.99 -15.66
N ALA A 117 6.02 28.73 -16.09
CA ALA A 117 4.86 28.62 -15.22
C ALA A 117 4.40 27.16 -15.07
N ALA A 118 3.44 26.90 -14.19
CA ALA A 118 2.84 25.59 -14.05
C ALA A 118 1.93 25.28 -15.23
N LEU A 119 2.09 24.10 -15.84
CA LEU A 119 1.15 23.55 -16.81
C LEU A 119 0.51 22.30 -16.22
N SER A 120 -0.77 22.38 -15.84
CA SER A 120 -1.51 21.17 -15.49
C SER A 120 -2.02 20.48 -16.74
N VAL A 121 -1.90 19.16 -16.81
CA VAL A 121 -2.34 18.35 -17.95
C VAL A 121 -3.41 17.38 -17.47
N ILE A 122 -4.54 17.34 -18.18
CA ILE A 122 -5.59 16.34 -17.99
C ILE A 122 -5.70 15.52 -19.27
N ALA A 123 -5.41 14.22 -19.21
CA ALA A 123 -5.57 13.28 -20.32
C ALA A 123 -6.69 12.29 -20.03
N ASN A 124 -7.86 12.51 -20.63
CA ASN A 124 -9.03 11.67 -20.48
C ASN A 124 -9.28 10.88 -21.77
N ALA A 125 -8.90 9.61 -21.78
CA ALA A 125 -9.15 8.67 -22.87
C ALA A 125 -10.27 7.70 -22.46
N ALA A 126 -11.11 7.25 -23.39
CA ALA A 126 -11.85 6.01 -23.17
C ALA A 126 -11.00 4.77 -23.50
N GLY A 127 -9.98 4.94 -24.36
CA GLY A 127 -8.95 3.95 -24.65
C GLY A 127 -7.73 4.05 -23.71
N ILE A 128 -6.54 3.80 -24.24
CA ILE A 128 -5.27 3.78 -23.50
C ILE A 128 -4.68 5.20 -23.45
N VAL A 129 -3.98 5.53 -22.36
CA VAL A 129 -3.09 6.69 -22.29
C VAL A 129 -1.64 6.24 -22.26
N ASN A 130 -0.87 6.62 -23.28
CA ASN A 130 0.53 6.23 -23.41
C ASN A 130 1.45 7.46 -23.40
N VAL A 131 2.53 7.38 -22.63
CA VAL A 131 3.64 8.35 -22.59
C VAL A 131 4.90 7.68 -23.13
N GLY A 132 5.14 7.84 -24.43
CA GLY A 132 6.08 6.99 -25.19
C GLY A 132 7.37 7.66 -25.67
N GLY A 133 7.47 8.99 -25.62
CA GLY A 133 8.59 9.75 -26.21
C GLY A 133 9.51 10.39 -25.17
N ALA A 134 9.29 11.68 -24.92
CA ALA A 134 9.98 12.48 -23.92
C ALA A 134 9.17 12.60 -22.62
N SER A 135 9.83 13.15 -21.60
CA SER A 135 9.27 13.30 -20.25
C SER A 135 8.00 14.15 -20.23
N VAL A 136 7.18 13.91 -19.21
CA VAL A 136 6.10 14.83 -18.82
C VAL A 136 6.62 15.67 -17.66
N ILE A 137 6.88 16.95 -17.92
CA ILE A 137 7.41 17.93 -16.97
C ILE A 137 6.44 19.10 -16.87
N THR A 138 5.74 19.25 -15.75
CA THR A 138 4.65 20.25 -15.61
C THR A 138 5.03 21.50 -14.81
N ASN A 139 6.25 21.57 -14.27
CA ASN A 139 6.79 22.73 -13.54
C ASN A 139 5.84 23.26 -12.44
N SER A 140 5.52 22.42 -11.46
CA SER A 140 4.53 22.61 -10.40
C SER A 140 3.06 22.41 -10.81
N GLY A 141 2.75 22.20 -12.09
CA GLY A 141 1.43 21.76 -12.54
C GLY A 141 1.15 20.29 -12.19
N SER A 142 -0.11 19.87 -12.21
CA SER A 142 -0.47 18.47 -11.96
C SER A 142 -0.64 17.70 -13.26
N PHE A 143 -0.46 16.37 -13.23
CA PHE A 143 -0.81 15.49 -14.34
C PHE A 143 -1.89 14.51 -13.89
N THR A 144 -3.04 14.59 -14.53
CA THR A 144 -4.18 13.70 -14.30
C THR A 144 -4.45 12.91 -15.56
N SER A 145 -4.63 11.60 -15.41
CA SER A 145 -4.92 10.70 -16.53
C SER A 145 -6.05 9.73 -16.17
N SER A 146 -6.90 9.43 -17.15
CA SER A 146 -7.91 8.37 -17.05
C SER A 146 -8.09 7.61 -18.36
N GLY A 147 -8.44 6.33 -18.25
CA GLY A 147 -8.74 5.45 -19.39
C GLY A 147 -8.77 3.97 -19.04
N THR A 148 -8.55 3.13 -20.05
CA THR A 148 -8.38 1.67 -19.88
C THR A 148 -7.04 1.38 -19.24
N ASP A 149 -5.93 1.54 -19.96
CA ASP A 149 -4.58 1.35 -19.42
C ASP A 149 -3.79 2.66 -19.40
N PHE A 150 -2.73 2.67 -18.59
CA PHE A 150 -1.71 3.71 -18.59
C PHE A 150 -0.33 3.08 -18.76
N SER A 151 0.49 3.63 -19.65
CA SER A 151 1.88 3.21 -19.80
C SER A 151 2.83 4.39 -19.95
N THR A 152 3.96 4.36 -19.24
CA THR A 152 5.16 5.14 -19.60
C THR A 152 6.29 4.20 -20.01
N ILE A 153 6.85 4.39 -21.20
CA ILE A 153 7.77 3.40 -21.80
C ILE A 153 9.23 3.83 -21.71
N SER A 154 9.52 5.13 -21.83
CA SER A 154 10.87 5.66 -22.05
C SER A 154 11.23 6.92 -21.27
N SER A 155 10.30 7.50 -20.51
CA SER A 155 10.46 8.87 -20.00
C SER A 155 10.08 9.03 -18.53
N GLN A 156 10.75 9.97 -17.85
CA GLN A 156 10.40 10.35 -16.48
C GLN A 156 9.13 11.21 -16.47
N MET A 157 8.31 11.01 -15.45
CA MET A 157 7.25 11.96 -15.12
C MET A 157 7.69 12.83 -13.95
N ASN A 158 7.67 14.16 -14.10
CA ASN A 158 8.06 15.10 -13.06
C ASN A 158 7.08 16.28 -12.95
N THR A 159 6.47 16.47 -11.79
CA THR A 159 5.55 17.60 -11.59
C THR A 159 6.15 18.82 -10.93
N GLY A 160 7.39 18.81 -10.44
CA GLY A 160 8.03 19.96 -9.76
C GLY A 160 7.37 20.45 -8.45
N GLY A 161 6.13 20.02 -8.17
CA GLY A 161 5.32 20.45 -7.02
C GLY A 161 3.86 20.01 -7.10
N GLY A 162 3.29 19.86 -8.31
CA GLY A 162 1.94 19.35 -8.51
C GLY A 162 1.81 17.85 -8.25
N SER A 163 0.60 17.31 -8.39
CA SER A 163 0.33 15.89 -8.12
C SER A 163 0.26 15.06 -9.40
N PHE A 164 0.50 13.74 -9.26
CA PHE A 164 0.11 12.74 -10.26
C PHE A 164 -1.19 12.06 -9.82
N THR A 165 -2.15 11.93 -10.73
CA THR A 165 -3.38 11.18 -10.50
C THR A 165 -3.68 10.31 -11.71
N LEU A 166 -3.51 8.99 -11.58
CA LEU A 166 -3.69 8.01 -12.65
C LEU A 166 -4.90 7.13 -12.31
N ASN A 167 -6.07 7.45 -12.86
CA ASN A 167 -7.33 6.75 -12.60
C ASN A 167 -7.73 5.89 -13.81
N HIS A 168 -7.21 4.66 -13.86
CA HIS A 168 -7.41 3.75 -14.98
C HIS A 168 -8.24 2.55 -14.54
N SER A 169 -9.03 1.98 -15.46
CA SER A 169 -9.83 0.78 -15.16
C SER A 169 -9.04 -0.51 -15.32
N GLY A 170 -7.98 -0.47 -16.12
CA GLY A 170 -7.01 -1.52 -16.40
C GLY A 170 -5.72 -1.33 -15.61
N THR A 171 -4.60 -1.68 -16.24
CA THR A 171 -3.28 -1.69 -15.64
C THR A 171 -2.58 -0.34 -15.76
N VAL A 172 -1.76 -0.02 -14.75
CA VAL A 172 -0.88 1.15 -14.75
C VAL A 172 0.56 0.67 -14.73
N LEU A 173 1.31 1.01 -15.77
CA LEU A 173 2.68 0.58 -15.98
C LEU A 173 3.61 1.79 -16.13
N ILE A 174 4.67 1.84 -15.31
CA ILE A 174 5.69 2.89 -15.37
C ILE A 174 7.06 2.22 -15.52
N THR A 175 7.50 2.02 -16.76
CA THR A 175 8.73 1.25 -17.03
C THR A 175 10.00 2.07 -17.08
N ALA A 176 9.93 3.38 -17.35
CA ALA A 176 11.12 4.23 -17.46
C ALA A 176 10.99 5.53 -16.66
N GLY A 177 12.12 6.01 -16.14
CA GLY A 177 12.28 7.30 -15.46
C GLY A 177 11.54 7.49 -14.12
N GLY A 178 10.59 6.61 -13.79
CA GLY A 178 9.78 6.71 -12.58
C GLY A 178 8.85 7.92 -12.59
N ALA A 179 8.25 8.21 -11.44
CA ALA A 179 7.43 9.40 -11.22
C ALA A 179 7.94 10.19 -10.02
N THR A 180 8.19 11.49 -10.21
CA THR A 180 8.71 12.38 -9.17
C THR A 180 7.80 13.60 -8.97
N THR A 181 7.35 13.86 -7.74
CA THR A 181 6.68 15.11 -7.39
C THR A 181 7.57 15.95 -6.47
N GLY A 182 7.59 17.27 -6.69
CA GLY A 182 8.32 18.21 -5.82
C GLY A 182 7.55 18.62 -4.54
N GLY A 183 6.54 17.86 -4.14
CA GLY A 183 5.70 18.16 -2.97
C GLY A 183 4.27 17.65 -3.07
N GLY A 184 3.75 17.51 -4.29
CA GLY A 184 2.41 16.97 -4.54
C GLY A 184 2.30 15.47 -4.27
N ALA A 185 1.08 14.96 -4.25
CA ALA A 185 0.81 13.55 -4.03
C ALA A 185 1.00 12.72 -5.32
N PHE A 186 1.18 11.42 -5.16
CA PHE A 186 1.03 10.44 -6.23
C PHE A 186 -0.16 9.54 -5.90
N ALA A 187 -1.17 9.51 -6.76
CA ALA A 187 -2.34 8.65 -6.60
C ALA A 187 -2.53 7.80 -7.87
N SER A 188 -2.77 6.50 -7.70
CA SER A 188 -3.11 5.61 -8.80
C SER A 188 -4.17 4.59 -8.42
N SER A 189 -5.03 4.26 -9.38
CA SER A 189 -6.01 3.18 -9.27
C SER A 189 -6.17 2.39 -10.58
N GLY A 190 -6.59 1.12 -10.44
CA GLY A 190 -6.85 0.20 -11.55
C GLY A 190 -6.79 -1.27 -11.16
N THR A 191 -6.61 -2.16 -12.12
CA THR A 191 -6.52 -3.61 -11.90
C THR A 191 -5.12 -4.10 -11.57
N GLY A 192 -4.08 -3.32 -11.84
CA GLY A 192 -2.72 -3.65 -11.46
C GLY A 192 -1.81 -2.43 -11.55
N PHE A 193 -0.71 -2.46 -10.80
CA PHE A 193 0.28 -1.39 -10.79
C PHE A 193 1.68 -1.98 -10.87
N THR A 194 2.50 -1.45 -11.76
CA THR A 194 3.89 -1.88 -11.88
C THR A 194 4.81 -0.70 -12.17
N VAL A 195 5.85 -0.56 -11.36
CA VAL A 195 6.99 0.33 -11.60
C VAL A 195 8.25 -0.52 -11.67
N THR A 196 9.01 -0.44 -12.76
CA THR A 196 10.18 -1.32 -12.98
C THR A 196 11.53 -0.62 -13.01
N SER A 197 11.60 0.71 -13.01
CA SER A 197 12.88 1.46 -13.12
C SER A 197 13.11 2.39 -11.93
N SER A 198 13.05 3.72 -12.10
CA SER A 198 13.47 4.69 -11.08
C SER A 198 12.50 4.89 -9.90
N GLY A 199 11.53 3.99 -9.74
CA GLY A 199 10.61 4.01 -8.61
C GLY A 199 9.61 5.16 -8.64
N LEU A 200 9.07 5.45 -7.45
CA LEU A 200 8.17 6.57 -7.18
C LEU A 200 8.80 7.47 -6.12
N ARG A 201 8.85 8.77 -6.37
CA ARG A 201 9.38 9.74 -5.43
C ARG A 201 8.43 10.92 -5.23
N THR A 202 8.19 11.29 -3.98
CA THR A 202 7.56 12.56 -3.62
C THR A 202 8.45 13.28 -2.60
N VAL A 203 8.37 14.60 -2.54
CA VAL A 203 9.08 15.42 -1.54
C VAL A 203 8.09 15.89 -0.48
N GLY A 204 7.61 14.96 0.35
CA GLY A 204 6.64 15.19 1.44
C GLY A 204 5.18 14.87 1.09
N GLY A 205 4.88 14.63 -0.19
CA GLY A 205 3.54 14.27 -0.64
C GLY A 205 3.18 12.81 -0.36
N ASN A 206 1.90 12.52 -0.14
CA ASN A 206 1.45 11.14 0.06
C ASN A 206 1.51 10.32 -1.22
N VAL A 207 1.70 9.01 -1.09
CA VAL A 207 1.59 8.05 -2.19
C VAL A 207 0.48 7.06 -1.88
N VAL A 208 -0.53 7.00 -2.75
CA VAL A 208 -1.70 6.13 -2.60
C VAL A 208 -1.86 5.26 -3.85
N LEU A 209 -1.75 3.95 -3.67
CA LEU A 209 -1.93 2.95 -4.73
C LEU A 209 -3.15 2.08 -4.39
N ASN A 210 -4.26 2.32 -5.06
CA ASN A 210 -5.53 1.61 -4.83
C ASN A 210 -5.88 0.74 -6.04
N HIS A 211 -5.32 -0.46 -6.08
CA HIS A 211 -5.51 -1.38 -7.19
C HIS A 211 -6.27 -2.62 -6.74
N SER A 212 -7.02 -3.26 -7.64
CA SER A 212 -7.72 -4.51 -7.32
C SER A 212 -6.85 -5.76 -7.52
N GLY A 213 -5.73 -5.65 -8.24
CA GLY A 213 -4.76 -6.73 -8.48
C GLY A 213 -3.40 -6.43 -7.87
N ALA A 214 -2.32 -6.93 -8.46
CA ALA A 214 -0.99 -6.85 -7.86
C ALA A 214 -0.39 -5.44 -7.95
N VAL A 215 0.37 -5.06 -6.92
CA VAL A 215 1.17 -3.84 -6.89
C VAL A 215 2.64 -4.22 -6.79
N ILE A 216 3.42 -3.84 -7.81
CA ILE A 216 4.84 -4.20 -7.94
C ILE A 216 5.68 -2.93 -8.06
N ILE A 217 6.67 -2.75 -7.18
CA ILE A 217 7.59 -1.61 -7.18
C ILE A 217 9.04 -2.13 -7.10
N ASN A 218 9.71 -2.19 -8.24
CA ASN A 218 11.05 -2.76 -8.38
C ASN A 218 12.12 -1.69 -8.71
N ASN A 219 13.39 -2.04 -8.49
CA ASN A 219 14.61 -1.27 -8.77
C ASN A 219 14.76 0.07 -8.02
N GLY A 220 13.86 1.03 -8.25
CA GLY A 220 13.95 2.38 -7.69
C GLY A 220 13.07 2.63 -6.46
N GLY A 221 12.23 1.64 -6.12
CA GLY A 221 11.51 1.62 -4.85
C GLY A 221 10.52 2.77 -4.72
N LEU A 222 10.23 3.14 -3.47
CA LEU A 222 9.33 4.22 -3.12
C LEU A 222 9.98 5.15 -2.10
N GLN A 223 9.92 6.46 -2.34
CA GLN A 223 10.38 7.49 -1.41
C GLN A 223 9.33 8.58 -1.27
N THR A 224 8.83 8.86 -0.05
CA THR A 224 7.82 9.94 0.14
C THR A 224 8.37 11.22 0.76
N GLY A 225 9.60 11.21 1.28
CA GLY A 225 10.21 12.38 1.92
C GLY A 225 9.41 12.95 3.11
N GLY A 226 8.72 12.09 3.86
CA GLY A 226 7.90 12.45 5.02
C GLY A 226 6.39 12.26 4.82
N GLY A 227 5.94 12.07 3.57
CA GLY A 227 4.54 11.72 3.28
C GLY A 227 4.18 10.29 3.70
N THR A 228 2.88 9.99 3.80
CA THR A 228 2.40 8.63 4.05
C THR A 228 2.40 7.80 2.76
N PHE A 229 2.74 6.52 2.87
CA PHE A 229 2.52 5.53 1.82
C PHE A 229 1.35 4.62 2.18
N THR A 230 0.40 4.47 1.27
CA THR A 230 -0.70 3.50 1.38
C THR A 230 -0.83 2.70 0.10
N SER A 231 -0.85 1.37 0.21
CA SER A 231 -1.09 0.47 -0.90
C SER A 231 -2.15 -0.57 -0.57
N SER A 232 -2.96 -0.92 -1.57
CA SER A 232 -3.93 -2.00 -1.49
C SER A 232 -4.09 -2.73 -2.82
N GLY A 233 -4.43 -4.03 -2.74
CA GLY A 233 -4.66 -4.91 -3.87
C GLY A 233 -4.56 -6.39 -3.50
N THR A 234 -4.29 -7.25 -4.49
CA THR A 234 -4.10 -8.69 -4.25
C THR A 234 -2.76 -8.96 -3.59
N ASP A 235 -1.64 -8.76 -4.29
CA ASP A 235 -0.30 -8.91 -3.74
C ASP A 235 0.44 -7.57 -3.72
N PHE A 236 1.42 -7.45 -2.83
CA PHE A 236 2.40 -6.38 -2.84
C PHE A 236 3.79 -6.97 -3.01
N THR A 237 4.58 -6.40 -3.90
CA THR A 237 5.98 -6.78 -4.06
C THR A 237 6.84 -5.53 -4.21
N THR A 238 7.90 -5.46 -3.41
CA THR A 238 9.00 -4.53 -3.66
C THR A 238 10.34 -5.23 -3.64
N SER A 239 11.23 -4.82 -4.54
CA SER A 239 12.61 -5.29 -4.63
C SER A 239 13.61 -4.13 -4.58
N ASP A 240 14.87 -4.46 -4.28
CA ASP A 240 16.05 -3.60 -4.36
C ASP A 240 16.09 -2.43 -3.34
N THR A 241 15.34 -1.36 -3.58
CA THR A 241 15.37 -0.14 -2.74
C THR A 241 14.21 -0.06 -1.75
N GLY A 242 13.18 -0.90 -1.91
CA GLY A 242 12.11 -1.04 -0.93
C GLY A 242 11.23 0.21 -0.79
N VAL A 243 10.82 0.50 0.45
CA VAL A 243 9.92 1.60 0.81
C VAL A 243 10.57 2.48 1.87
N ASP A 244 10.73 3.77 1.57
CA ASP A 244 11.22 4.78 2.50
C ASP A 244 10.22 5.93 2.60
N THR A 245 9.58 6.07 3.76
CA THR A 245 8.67 7.19 4.03
C THR A 245 9.30 8.30 4.85
N SER A 246 10.55 8.11 5.31
CA SER A 246 11.39 9.00 6.13
C SER A 246 10.82 9.43 7.49
N SER A 247 9.54 9.78 7.58
CA SER A 247 8.82 10.04 8.84
C SER A 247 7.34 9.68 8.78
N GLY A 248 6.77 9.50 7.58
CA GLY A 248 5.35 9.14 7.40
C GLY A 248 5.08 7.66 7.65
N ASP A 249 3.80 7.31 7.76
CA ASP A 249 3.40 5.91 7.93
C ASP A 249 3.53 5.13 6.60
N ALA A 250 3.73 3.82 6.71
CA ALA A 250 3.64 2.89 5.59
C ALA A 250 2.57 1.84 5.87
N VAL A 251 1.52 1.81 5.05
CA VAL A 251 0.34 0.94 5.22
C VAL A 251 0.15 0.07 3.97
N LEU A 252 0.26 -1.24 4.14
CA LEU A 252 0.10 -2.23 3.07
C LEU A 252 -1.10 -3.13 3.38
N ASN A 253 -2.26 -2.83 2.79
CA ASN A 253 -3.49 -3.59 3.00
C ASN A 253 -3.81 -4.44 1.76
N HIS A 254 -3.20 -5.61 1.69
CA HIS A 254 -3.34 -6.52 0.54
C HIS A 254 -4.10 -7.77 0.95
N THR A 255 -4.89 -8.36 0.06
CA THR A 255 -5.65 -9.58 0.39
C THR A 255 -4.81 -10.84 0.30
N GLY A 256 -3.72 -10.80 -0.47
CA GLY A 256 -2.77 -11.87 -0.74
C GLY A 256 -1.48 -11.70 0.02
N THR A 257 -0.37 -11.97 -0.64
CA THR A 257 0.97 -11.96 -0.05
C THR A 257 1.62 -10.58 -0.14
N VAL A 258 2.33 -10.20 0.91
CA VAL A 258 3.17 -9.01 0.94
C VAL A 258 4.62 -9.45 1.00
N TYR A 259 5.39 -9.10 -0.03
CA TYR A 259 6.80 -9.37 -0.14
C TYR A 259 7.60 -8.06 -0.14
N ILE A 260 8.52 -7.94 0.82
CA ILE A 260 9.46 -6.83 0.93
C ILE A 260 10.88 -7.38 0.79
N GLY A 261 11.58 -7.01 -0.28
CA GLY A 261 12.99 -7.32 -0.49
C GLY A 261 13.91 -6.10 -0.47
N GLY A 262 15.20 -6.33 -0.68
CA GLY A 262 16.18 -5.26 -0.87
C GLY A 262 16.43 -4.43 0.40
N SER A 263 16.32 -3.10 0.32
CA SER A 263 16.54 -2.20 1.47
C SER A 263 15.42 -2.25 2.52
N GLY A 264 14.34 -2.98 2.28
CA GLY A 264 13.26 -3.19 3.25
C GLY A 264 12.26 -2.03 3.33
N VAL A 265 11.65 -1.85 4.51
CA VAL A 265 10.82 -0.69 4.84
C VAL A 265 11.54 0.20 5.85
N GLN A 266 11.54 1.52 5.63
CA GLN A 266 12.10 2.52 6.54
C GLN A 266 11.11 3.68 6.71
N THR A 267 10.60 3.88 7.92
CA THR A 267 9.63 4.97 8.17
C THR A 267 10.18 6.14 8.97
N GLY A 268 11.42 6.04 9.49
CA GLY A 268 12.18 7.04 10.28
C GLY A 268 11.49 7.73 11.47
N GLY A 269 10.20 7.46 11.70
CA GLY A 269 9.39 7.90 12.83
C GLY A 269 7.95 7.35 12.76
N GLY A 270 7.40 7.20 11.55
CA GLY A 270 6.06 6.67 11.32
C GLY A 270 5.90 5.19 11.66
N ALA A 271 4.68 4.71 11.72
CA ALA A 271 4.35 3.30 11.90
C ALA A 271 4.41 2.52 10.58
N PHE A 272 4.65 1.22 10.70
CA PHE A 272 4.48 0.26 9.61
C PHE A 272 3.31 -0.67 9.94
N THR A 273 2.35 -0.79 9.03
CA THR A 273 1.24 -1.75 9.16
C THR A 273 1.11 -2.54 7.86
N SER A 274 1.06 -3.86 7.97
CA SER A 274 0.80 -4.75 6.85
C SER A 274 -0.28 -5.78 7.19
N SER A 275 -1.12 -6.11 6.21
CA SER A 275 -2.10 -7.18 6.33
C SER A 275 -2.25 -7.98 5.04
N GLY A 276 -2.68 -9.24 5.17
CA GLY A 276 -2.97 -10.15 4.06
C GLY A 276 -2.94 -11.64 4.41
N ILE A 277 -2.71 -12.49 3.42
CA ILE A 277 -2.54 -13.94 3.61
C ILE A 277 -1.12 -14.28 4.07
N GLY A 278 -0.09 -13.57 3.63
CA GLY A 278 1.28 -13.87 4.06
C GLY A 278 2.15 -12.64 4.05
N PHE A 279 3.21 -12.68 4.85
CA PHE A 279 4.23 -11.64 4.89
C PHE A 279 5.61 -12.24 4.79
N THR A 280 6.45 -11.68 3.93
CA THR A 280 7.88 -12.01 3.89
C THR A 280 8.67 -10.73 3.76
N ALA A 281 9.57 -10.48 4.70
CA ALA A 281 10.61 -9.47 4.58
C ALA A 281 11.98 -10.14 4.54
N THR A 282 12.73 -9.89 3.47
CA THR A 282 14.12 -10.33 3.32
C THR A 282 15.07 -9.14 3.39
N ASP A 283 16.36 -9.44 3.44
CA ASP A 283 17.44 -8.46 3.31
C ASP A 283 17.30 -7.33 4.33
N GLY A 284 16.84 -6.14 3.94
CA GLY A 284 16.73 -4.93 4.75
C GLY A 284 15.67 -4.95 5.86
N GLY A 285 14.70 -5.87 5.81
CA GLY A 285 13.71 -6.04 6.87
C GLY A 285 12.73 -4.86 7.00
N VAL A 286 12.26 -4.60 8.22
CA VAL A 286 11.38 -3.46 8.56
C VAL A 286 12.02 -2.63 9.66
N ARG A 287 12.19 -1.33 9.43
CA ARG A 287 12.73 -0.38 10.41
C ARG A 287 11.77 0.78 10.63
N THR A 288 11.38 1.02 11.87
CA THR A 288 10.62 2.22 12.26
C THR A 288 11.45 3.06 13.23
N GLY A 289 11.50 4.38 13.00
CA GLY A 289 12.27 5.30 13.86
C GLY A 289 11.57 5.67 15.17
N GLY A 290 10.50 4.97 15.55
CA GLY A 290 9.74 5.23 16.77
C GLY A 290 8.30 4.71 16.73
N GLY A 291 7.69 4.64 15.54
CA GLY A 291 6.36 4.06 15.34
C GLY A 291 6.31 2.55 15.55
N ASN A 292 5.11 2.00 15.67
CA ASN A 292 4.90 0.55 15.82
C ASN A 292 5.08 -0.17 14.47
N ALA A 293 5.47 -1.43 14.53
CA ALA A 293 5.39 -2.35 13.40
C ALA A 293 4.32 -3.41 13.68
N VAL A 294 3.28 -3.45 12.83
CA VAL A 294 2.13 -4.35 12.97
C VAL A 294 1.99 -5.22 11.71
N LEU A 295 2.10 -6.53 11.87
CA LEU A 295 1.91 -7.53 10.82
C LEU A 295 0.65 -8.34 11.14
N ASN A 296 -0.47 -8.03 10.51
CA ASN A 296 -1.73 -8.74 10.71
C ASN A 296 -2.05 -9.62 9.51
N HIS A 297 -1.44 -10.81 9.46
CA HIS A 297 -1.64 -11.75 8.37
C HIS A 297 -2.42 -12.97 8.86
N THR A 298 -3.04 -13.70 7.93
CA THR A 298 -3.78 -14.93 8.27
C THR A 298 -2.95 -16.20 8.10
N GLY A 299 -1.98 -16.19 7.18
CA GLY A 299 -1.00 -17.25 6.96
C GLY A 299 0.37 -16.92 7.57
N THR A 300 1.44 -17.41 6.94
CA THR A 300 2.80 -17.34 7.49
C THR A 300 3.39 -15.93 7.44
N VAL A 301 4.05 -15.55 8.53
CA VAL A 301 4.88 -14.35 8.63
C VAL A 301 6.35 -14.78 8.72
N SER A 302 7.17 -14.33 7.77
CA SER A 302 8.60 -14.67 7.71
C SER A 302 9.46 -13.41 7.69
N LEU A 303 10.38 -13.34 8.66
CA LEU A 303 11.37 -12.28 8.82
C LEU A 303 12.76 -12.89 8.64
N ILE A 304 13.43 -12.51 7.56
CA ILE A 304 14.71 -13.11 7.15
C ILE A 304 15.78 -12.01 7.11
N SER A 305 17.01 -12.37 7.48
CA SER A 305 18.17 -11.47 7.50
C SER A 305 18.03 -10.32 8.51
N ASN A 306 17.59 -9.11 8.14
CA ASN A 306 17.56 -7.98 9.08
C ASN A 306 16.32 -7.90 9.97
N GLY A 307 15.29 -8.71 9.71
CA GLY A 307 14.14 -8.82 10.62
C GLY A 307 13.36 -7.52 10.82
N VAL A 308 13.00 -7.21 12.07
CA VAL A 308 12.27 -5.98 12.46
C VAL A 308 13.05 -5.22 13.53
N ASP A 309 13.17 -3.89 13.36
CA ASP A 309 13.74 -2.98 14.36
C ASP A 309 12.83 -1.76 14.55
N THR A 310 12.21 -1.65 15.71
CA THR A 310 11.40 -0.48 16.10
C THR A 310 12.17 0.33 17.14
N ALA A 311 12.80 1.45 16.76
CA ALA A 311 13.72 2.21 17.61
C ALA A 311 13.13 2.76 18.93
N GLY A 312 11.81 2.61 19.13
CA GLY A 312 11.10 2.89 20.39
C GLY A 312 9.68 2.30 20.41
N GLY A 313 9.08 2.02 19.25
CA GLY A 313 7.75 1.44 19.13
C GLY A 313 7.67 -0.04 19.53
N SER A 314 6.45 -0.58 19.49
CA SER A 314 6.17 -2.01 19.71
C SER A 314 6.13 -2.78 18.40
N PHE A 315 6.39 -4.08 18.48
CA PHE A 315 6.16 -5.03 17.40
C PHE A 315 4.96 -5.92 17.74
N THR A 316 4.05 -6.09 16.78
CA THR A 316 2.94 -7.05 16.89
C THR A 316 2.82 -7.85 15.61
N SER A 317 2.74 -9.17 15.73
CA SER A 317 2.54 -10.07 14.60
C SER A 317 1.44 -11.09 14.92
N SER A 318 0.60 -11.36 13.92
CA SER A 318 -0.38 -12.45 13.94
C SER A 318 -0.42 -13.21 12.62
N GLY A 319 -0.75 -14.49 12.69
CA GLY A 319 -0.82 -15.39 11.54
C GLY A 319 -0.96 -16.87 11.85
N THR A 320 -0.67 -17.70 10.86
CA THR A 320 -0.52 -19.14 11.03
C THR A 320 0.84 -19.40 11.66
N ASP A 321 1.92 -19.40 10.88
CA ASP A 321 3.27 -19.59 11.41
C ASP A 321 4.02 -18.26 11.54
N PHE A 322 5.03 -18.23 12.41
CA PHE A 322 6.01 -17.16 12.52
C PHE A 322 7.41 -17.72 12.42
N THR A 323 8.23 -17.14 11.55
CA THR A 323 9.65 -17.44 11.48
C THR A 323 10.46 -16.15 11.52
N ALA A 324 11.41 -16.05 12.44
CA ALA A 324 12.36 -14.94 12.49
C ALA A 324 13.80 -15.45 12.54
N THR A 325 14.55 -15.17 11.48
CA THR A 325 15.97 -15.53 11.33
C THR A 325 16.86 -14.29 11.22
N GLY A 326 18.17 -14.45 11.37
CA GLY A 326 19.13 -13.34 11.28
C GLY A 326 19.10 -12.42 12.50
N ASN A 327 18.64 -11.18 12.36
CA ASN A 327 18.54 -10.19 13.45
C ASN A 327 17.25 -10.29 14.26
N GLY A 328 16.26 -11.06 13.79
CA GLY A 328 15.03 -11.34 14.51
C GLY A 328 14.14 -10.11 14.71
N VAL A 329 13.71 -9.86 15.95
CA VAL A 329 12.86 -8.71 16.33
C VAL A 329 13.58 -7.89 17.39
N ARG A 330 13.63 -6.56 17.20
CA ARG A 330 14.18 -5.61 18.17
C ARG A 330 13.19 -4.48 18.41
N THR A 331 12.92 -4.18 19.68
CA THR A 331 12.11 -3.04 20.09
C THR A 331 12.89 -2.18 21.10
N GLY A 332 13.07 -0.90 20.78
CA GLY A 332 13.82 0.07 21.60
C GLY A 332 13.10 0.53 22.88
N GLY A 333 11.98 -0.10 23.25
CA GLY A 333 11.22 0.20 24.46
C GLY A 333 9.79 -0.35 24.48
N GLY A 334 9.20 -0.55 23.30
CA GLY A 334 7.87 -1.16 23.16
C GLY A 334 7.85 -2.68 23.40
N ASN A 335 6.64 -3.24 23.43
CA ASN A 335 6.45 -4.68 23.61
C ASN A 335 6.72 -5.43 22.30
N ALA A 336 7.05 -6.72 22.41
CA ALA A 336 7.02 -7.67 21.31
C ALA A 336 5.89 -8.67 21.54
N VAL A 337 4.90 -8.70 20.65
CA VAL A 337 3.73 -9.58 20.76
C VAL A 337 3.59 -10.45 19.52
N LEU A 338 3.62 -11.77 19.70
CA LEU A 338 3.39 -12.75 18.63
C LEU A 338 2.14 -13.57 18.96
N ASN A 339 1.14 -13.56 18.08
CA ASN A 339 -0.11 -14.31 18.25
C ASN A 339 -0.35 -15.20 17.02
N HIS A 340 0.14 -16.43 17.08
CA HIS A 340 0.18 -17.34 15.93
C HIS A 340 -0.56 -18.65 16.22
N THR A 341 -1.25 -19.18 15.22
CA THR A 341 -2.03 -20.43 15.36
C THR A 341 -1.23 -21.69 15.00
N GLY A 342 -0.11 -21.52 14.32
CA GLY A 342 0.86 -22.53 13.99
C GLY A 342 2.17 -22.34 14.77
N ASP A 343 3.27 -22.78 14.18
CA ASP A 343 4.56 -22.81 14.84
C ASP A 343 5.18 -21.41 14.94
N VAL A 344 5.88 -21.14 16.04
CA VAL A 344 6.70 -19.94 16.22
C VAL A 344 8.15 -20.38 16.33
N ASP A 345 8.96 -20.08 15.32
CA ASP A 345 10.39 -20.38 15.30
C ASP A 345 11.23 -19.11 15.23
N VAL A 346 12.05 -18.89 16.26
CA VAL A 346 12.87 -17.68 16.40
C VAL A 346 14.32 -18.10 16.59
N SER A 347 15.11 -17.91 15.53
CA SER A 347 16.57 -18.07 15.58
C SER A 347 17.29 -16.72 15.60
N GLY A 348 16.71 -15.66 15.04
CA GLY A 348 17.32 -14.33 15.04
C GLY A 348 17.27 -13.59 16.38
N GLY A 349 16.41 -14.08 17.27
CA GLY A 349 16.17 -13.55 18.61
C GLY A 349 15.03 -12.54 18.70
N ILE A 350 14.53 -12.30 19.91
CA ILE A 350 13.62 -11.18 20.23
C ILE A 350 14.26 -10.35 21.33
N PHE A 351 14.46 -9.06 21.09
CA PHE A 351 15.10 -8.14 22.02
C PHE A 351 14.17 -6.97 22.33
N THR A 352 13.89 -6.70 23.60
CA THR A 352 13.15 -5.50 24.01
C THR A 352 13.98 -4.72 25.05
N SER A 353 14.12 -3.40 24.88
CA SER A 353 14.85 -2.55 25.84
C SER A 353 14.03 -2.18 27.10
N GLY A 354 13.10 -3.04 27.52
CA GLY A 354 12.27 -2.86 28.72
C GLY A 354 10.80 -3.25 28.55
N GLY A 355 10.31 -3.35 27.31
CA GLY A 355 8.95 -3.84 27.02
C GLY A 355 8.78 -5.33 27.31
N ASN A 356 7.54 -5.78 27.48
CA ASN A 356 7.24 -7.20 27.64
C ASN A 356 7.40 -7.96 26.32
N CYS A 357 7.75 -9.24 26.41
CA CYS A 357 7.65 -10.20 25.32
C CYS A 357 6.50 -11.16 25.59
N ASN A 358 5.52 -11.22 24.70
CA ASN A 358 4.38 -12.14 24.79
C ASN A 358 4.28 -12.96 23.51
N ILE A 359 4.41 -14.27 23.62
CA ILE A 359 4.35 -15.21 22.51
C ILE A 359 3.24 -16.20 22.80
N ASN A 360 2.25 -16.25 21.91
CA ASN A 360 1.16 -17.22 21.93
C ASN A 360 1.23 -18.05 20.64
N SER A 361 1.43 -19.36 20.79
CA SER A 361 1.39 -20.34 19.70
C SER A 361 0.33 -21.41 19.98
N SER A 362 -0.50 -21.74 19.00
CA SER A 362 -1.38 -22.92 19.11
C SER A 362 -0.72 -24.23 18.64
N ALA A 363 0.53 -24.16 18.19
CA ALA A 363 1.42 -25.30 17.94
C ALA A 363 2.70 -25.14 18.78
N SER A 364 3.88 -25.41 18.26
CA SER A 364 5.14 -25.37 19.02
C SER A 364 5.79 -23.97 19.01
N ALA A 365 6.58 -23.70 20.04
CA ALA A 365 7.44 -22.51 20.10
C ALA A 365 8.90 -22.93 20.26
N SER A 366 9.75 -22.57 19.29
CA SER A 366 11.17 -22.90 19.24
C SER A 366 12.02 -21.63 19.26
N PHE A 367 13.03 -21.64 20.11
CA PHE A 367 13.98 -20.54 20.25
C PHE A 367 15.40 -21.07 20.09
N SER A 368 16.18 -20.48 19.20
CA SER A 368 17.57 -20.84 18.91
C SER A 368 18.47 -19.61 18.79
N LEU A 369 19.79 -19.84 18.79
CA LEU A 369 20.87 -18.84 18.70
C LEU A 369 20.76 -17.68 19.72
N ASN A 370 19.98 -16.65 19.40
CA ASN A 370 19.88 -15.40 20.15
C ASN A 370 18.71 -15.37 21.16
N GLY A 371 17.78 -16.33 21.11
CA GLY A 371 16.74 -16.52 22.13
C GLY A 371 15.77 -15.35 22.31
N ILE A 372 15.39 -15.07 23.57
CA ILE A 372 14.51 -13.94 23.93
C ILE A 372 15.21 -13.15 25.02
N ARG A 373 15.32 -11.83 24.85
CA ARG A 373 15.91 -10.93 25.82
C ARG A 373 15.03 -9.71 26.07
N THR A 374 14.78 -9.40 27.33
CA THR A 374 14.12 -8.17 27.75
C THR A 374 14.99 -7.46 28.80
N SER A 375 15.14 -6.14 28.72
CA SER A 375 15.87 -5.34 29.73
C SER A 375 14.96 -4.99 30.92
N GLY A 376 14.37 -6.01 31.58
CA GLY A 376 13.50 -5.87 32.75
C GLY A 376 11.99 -6.06 32.50
N GLY A 377 11.57 -6.18 31.24
CA GLY A 377 10.18 -6.54 30.90
C GLY A 377 9.87 -8.02 31.14
N ASN A 378 8.62 -8.38 31.35
CA ASN A 378 8.24 -9.79 31.53
C ASN A 378 8.34 -10.57 30.21
N ILE A 379 8.68 -11.85 30.31
CA ILE A 379 8.62 -12.80 29.20
C ILE A 379 7.50 -13.80 29.48
N LEU A 380 6.52 -13.87 28.59
CA LEU A 380 5.47 -14.88 28.60
C LEU A 380 5.52 -15.63 27.27
N VAL A 381 5.74 -16.94 27.34
CA VAL A 381 5.57 -17.86 26.21
C VAL A 381 4.48 -18.85 26.55
N GLN A 382 3.42 -18.87 25.76
CA GLN A 382 2.34 -19.85 25.83
C GLN A 382 2.28 -20.64 24.53
N SER A 383 2.31 -21.97 24.63
CA SER A 383 2.29 -22.86 23.48
C SER A 383 1.41 -24.08 23.76
N ASN A 384 0.50 -24.42 22.86
CA ASN A 384 -0.26 -25.67 22.95
C ASN A 384 0.56 -26.89 22.49
N GLY A 385 1.72 -26.66 21.85
CA GLY A 385 2.72 -27.65 21.49
C GLY A 385 3.92 -27.62 22.44
N LEU A 386 5.07 -28.05 21.94
CA LEU A 386 6.32 -28.09 22.70
C LEU A 386 6.92 -26.68 22.79
N ILE A 387 7.42 -26.30 23.96
CA ILE A 387 8.35 -25.17 24.08
C ILE A 387 9.78 -25.73 24.06
N TYR A 388 10.57 -25.30 23.08
CA TYR A 388 11.96 -25.71 22.94
C TYR A 388 12.92 -24.51 22.99
N VAL A 389 13.75 -24.46 24.03
CA VAL A 389 14.86 -23.51 24.16
C VAL A 389 16.14 -24.27 23.83
N ASN A 390 16.66 -24.10 22.61
CA ASN A 390 17.82 -24.85 22.10
C ASN A 390 19.12 -24.53 22.88
N ALA A 391 20.20 -25.28 22.63
CA ALA A 391 21.52 -24.97 23.17
C ALA A 391 22.11 -23.72 22.51
N GLY A 392 22.58 -22.75 23.30
CA GLY A 392 23.06 -21.45 22.82
C GLY A 392 22.17 -20.26 23.20
N PRO A 393 20.87 -20.21 22.82
CA PRO A 393 19.97 -19.11 23.18
C PRO A 393 19.77 -18.99 24.68
N THR A 394 19.57 -17.74 25.10
CA THR A 394 19.14 -17.36 26.43
C THR A 394 17.69 -16.89 26.36
N VAL A 395 16.83 -17.39 27.25
CA VAL A 395 15.58 -16.71 27.61
C VAL A 395 15.91 -15.86 28.83
N LEU A 396 16.10 -14.57 28.61
CA LEU A 396 16.71 -13.65 29.54
C LEU A 396 15.79 -12.46 29.82
N SER A 397 15.43 -12.26 31.08
CA SER A 397 14.68 -11.09 31.53
C SER A 397 15.49 -10.34 32.59
N GLY A 398 16.13 -9.24 32.17
CA GLY A 398 16.96 -8.39 33.02
C GLY A 398 18.19 -7.84 32.29
N GLU A 399 18.79 -6.83 32.90
CA GLU A 399 20.18 -6.44 32.66
C GLU A 399 20.90 -6.37 34.01
N SER A 400 22.24 -6.37 34.00
CA SER A 400 23.10 -6.37 35.20
C SER A 400 22.79 -5.31 36.28
N GLN A 401 21.89 -4.34 36.05
CA GLN A 401 21.60 -3.22 36.96
C GLN A 401 20.09 -2.90 37.17
N ILE A 402 19.16 -3.66 36.58
CA ILE A 402 17.71 -3.38 36.68
C ILE A 402 17.00 -4.68 37.10
N ASP A 403 16.13 -4.63 38.12
CA ASP A 403 15.38 -5.80 38.61
C ASP A 403 14.82 -6.63 37.44
N GLY A 404 15.17 -7.91 37.40
CA GLY A 404 14.71 -8.82 36.34
C GLY A 404 13.20 -9.01 36.36
N GLY A 405 12.58 -8.96 35.18
CA GLY A 405 11.15 -9.25 35.00
C GLY A 405 10.85 -10.75 35.17
N HIS A 406 9.58 -11.09 35.30
CA HIS A 406 9.14 -12.49 35.41
C HIS A 406 9.25 -13.23 34.08
N ILE A 407 9.70 -14.48 34.14
CA ILE A 407 9.70 -15.39 32.99
C ILE A 407 8.67 -16.47 33.25
N ALA A 408 7.73 -16.64 32.32
CA ALA A 408 6.73 -17.69 32.35
C ALA A 408 6.73 -18.46 31.03
N LEU A 409 7.10 -19.74 31.07
CA LEU A 409 6.98 -20.68 29.96
C LEU A 409 5.84 -21.65 30.28
N ARG A 410 4.79 -21.65 29.44
CA ARG A 410 3.58 -22.43 29.65
C ARG A 410 3.30 -23.28 28.42
N SER A 411 3.47 -24.59 28.54
CA SER A 411 3.22 -25.54 27.45
C SER A 411 2.05 -26.46 27.79
N ALA A 412 1.32 -26.94 26.78
CA ALA A 412 0.37 -28.04 26.96
C ALA A 412 0.99 -29.44 26.83
N THR A 413 2.19 -29.56 26.25
CA THR A 413 2.80 -30.87 25.94
C THR A 413 4.15 -31.10 26.61
N GLY A 414 4.97 -30.06 26.78
CA GLY A 414 6.29 -30.19 27.39
C GLY A 414 7.14 -28.94 27.25
N ILE A 415 8.17 -28.85 28.09
CA ILE A 415 9.19 -27.81 28.02
C ILE A 415 10.55 -28.50 27.98
N THR A 416 11.35 -28.25 26.96
CA THR A 416 12.75 -28.70 26.90
C THR A 416 13.65 -27.47 26.83
N ALA A 417 14.58 -27.36 27.78
CA ALA A 417 15.53 -26.26 27.88
C ALA A 417 16.97 -26.81 27.86
N ASP A 418 17.60 -26.66 26.69
CA ASP A 418 19.01 -26.88 26.44
C ASP A 418 19.82 -25.58 26.59
N GLY A 419 19.14 -24.44 26.49
CA GLY A 419 19.67 -23.10 26.71
C GLY A 419 19.40 -22.57 28.12
N ILE A 420 20.06 -21.46 28.48
CA ILE A 420 19.90 -20.82 29.80
C ILE A 420 18.56 -20.07 29.85
N ILE A 421 17.84 -20.23 30.96
CA ILE A 421 16.71 -19.38 31.32
C ILE A 421 17.14 -18.57 32.54
N SER A 422 17.18 -17.25 32.42
CA SER A 422 17.72 -16.37 33.45
C SER A 422 16.83 -15.16 33.68
N SER A 423 16.44 -14.92 34.92
CA SER A 423 15.75 -13.69 35.32
C SER A 423 16.71 -12.63 35.87
N GLU A 424 17.97 -12.66 35.39
CA GLU A 424 19.15 -11.82 35.72
C GLU A 424 19.00 -10.68 36.73
N SER A 425 20.08 -10.47 37.49
CA SER A 425 20.28 -9.39 38.47
C SER A 425 19.34 -9.45 39.68
N GLY A 426 19.83 -8.97 40.82
CA GLY A 426 19.14 -9.11 42.11
C GLY A 426 19.17 -10.54 42.66
N THR A 427 18.48 -10.75 43.78
CA THR A 427 18.39 -12.05 44.48
C THR A 427 16.99 -12.21 45.03
N GLY A 428 16.52 -13.44 45.21
CA GLY A 428 15.24 -13.73 45.87
C GLY A 428 14.10 -14.17 44.93
N GLY A 429 14.34 -14.23 43.62
CA GLY A 429 13.46 -14.90 42.67
C GLY A 429 13.37 -16.40 42.94
N ASN A 430 12.22 -16.99 42.63
CA ASN A 430 11.96 -18.41 42.82
C ASN A 430 11.79 -19.12 41.47
N LEU A 431 12.16 -20.40 41.44
CA LEU A 431 11.81 -21.32 40.36
C LEU A 431 10.53 -22.07 40.74
N TYR A 432 9.47 -21.90 39.96
CA TYR A 432 8.23 -22.67 40.09
C TYR A 432 8.12 -23.69 38.96
N LEU A 433 8.03 -24.96 39.32
CA LEU A 433 7.74 -26.06 38.40
C LEU A 433 6.32 -26.55 38.69
N GLU A 434 5.42 -26.40 37.72
CA GLU A 434 3.99 -26.62 37.90
C GLU A 434 3.41 -27.55 36.83
N GLY A 435 2.32 -28.25 37.18
CA GLY A 435 1.64 -29.18 36.29
C GLY A 435 2.38 -30.53 36.14
N ASP A 436 2.48 -31.05 34.92
CA ASP A 436 3.21 -32.29 34.62
C ASP A 436 4.72 -32.04 34.53
N THR A 437 5.37 -32.01 35.70
CA THR A 437 6.81 -31.75 35.80
C THR A 437 7.68 -32.84 35.16
N SER A 438 7.13 -34.03 34.85
CA SER A 438 7.87 -35.09 34.16
C SER A 438 8.14 -34.76 32.69
N ALA A 439 7.34 -33.86 32.12
CA ALA A 439 7.50 -33.32 30.77
C ALA A 439 8.36 -32.03 30.73
N ILE A 440 8.96 -31.63 31.85
CA ILE A 440 9.92 -30.53 31.94
C ILE A 440 11.34 -31.11 31.95
N VAL A 441 12.09 -30.88 30.88
CA VAL A 441 13.48 -31.34 30.73
C VAL A 441 14.40 -30.13 30.80
N LEU A 442 15.18 -30.04 31.88
CA LEU A 442 16.19 -29.00 32.08
C LEU A 442 17.58 -29.60 31.93
N ASN A 443 18.21 -29.38 30.78
CA ASN A 443 19.59 -29.78 30.55
C ASN A 443 20.60 -28.72 31.05
N VAL A 444 20.10 -27.52 31.37
CA VAL A 444 20.82 -26.45 32.05
C VAL A 444 19.98 -25.92 33.21
N TYR A 445 20.62 -25.61 34.34
CA TYR A 445 19.92 -25.03 35.49
C TYR A 445 19.53 -23.57 35.22
N PRO A 446 18.27 -23.16 35.49
CA PRO A 446 17.87 -21.76 35.41
C PRO A 446 18.66 -20.88 36.39
N GLU A 447 18.94 -19.66 35.98
CA GLU A 447 19.63 -18.65 36.79
C GLU A 447 18.60 -17.69 37.41
N LEU A 448 18.49 -17.70 38.73
CA LEU A 448 17.48 -16.93 39.46
C LEU A 448 18.04 -15.58 39.90
N GLY A 449 17.51 -14.50 39.30
CA GLY A 449 17.69 -13.13 39.75
C GLY A 449 16.62 -12.70 40.76
N ALA A 450 16.14 -11.46 40.64
CA ALA A 450 15.00 -10.94 41.40
C ALA A 450 13.65 -11.43 40.84
N GLY A 451 13.58 -11.66 39.53
CA GLY A 451 12.37 -12.14 38.87
C GLY A 451 12.12 -13.64 39.11
N ASN A 452 10.86 -14.02 39.31
CA ASN A 452 10.47 -15.43 39.33
C ASN A 452 10.55 -16.06 37.92
N ILE A 453 10.93 -17.33 37.87
CA ILE A 453 10.84 -18.19 36.68
C ILE A 453 9.76 -19.23 36.93
N THR A 454 8.75 -19.29 36.06
CA THR A 454 7.65 -20.27 36.13
C THR A 454 7.66 -21.14 34.90
N LEU A 455 7.77 -22.45 35.11
CA LEU A 455 7.67 -23.48 34.06
C LEU A 455 6.42 -24.31 34.34
N TYR A 456 5.44 -24.24 33.44
CA TYR A 456 4.15 -24.91 33.58
C TYR A 456 3.91 -25.84 32.40
N VAL A 457 3.61 -27.12 32.69
CA VAL A 457 3.12 -28.07 31.67
C VAL A 457 1.74 -28.58 32.04
N GLY A 458 0.74 -28.35 31.20
CA GLY A 458 -0.61 -28.85 31.44
C GLY A 458 -1.66 -28.16 30.58
N VAL A 459 -2.93 -28.47 30.84
CA VAL A 459 -4.03 -27.87 30.08
C VAL A 459 -4.00 -26.35 30.25
N LEU A 460 -3.62 -25.66 29.18
CA LEU A 460 -3.76 -24.22 29.10
C LEU A 460 -5.25 -23.95 28.92
N SER A 461 -5.84 -23.16 29.83
CA SER A 461 -7.15 -22.58 29.56
C SER A 461 -7.09 -21.97 28.17
N PRO A 462 -8.06 -22.27 27.28
CA PRO A 462 -8.00 -21.81 25.90
C PRO A 462 -7.69 -20.31 25.94
N PRO A 463 -6.70 -19.82 25.16
CA PRO A 463 -6.48 -18.39 25.07
C PRO A 463 -7.84 -17.79 24.78
N SER A 464 -8.23 -16.76 25.55
CA SER A 464 -9.48 -16.05 25.31
C SER A 464 -9.54 -15.82 23.81
N THR A 465 -10.51 -16.45 23.14
CA THR A 465 -10.60 -16.45 21.67
C THR A 465 -10.33 -15.02 21.22
N PRO A 466 -9.29 -14.76 20.42
CA PRO A 466 -8.87 -13.40 20.13
C PRO A 466 -10.11 -12.61 19.73
N ILE A 467 -10.42 -11.59 20.54
CA ILE A 467 -11.48 -10.66 20.17
C ILE A 467 -11.08 -10.17 18.78
N PRO A 468 -11.95 -10.29 17.75
CA PRO A 468 -11.57 -9.88 16.41
C PRO A 468 -10.96 -8.48 16.47
N THR A 469 -9.88 -8.27 15.74
CA THR A 469 -9.25 -6.96 15.62
C THR A 469 -10.24 -5.98 14.99
N LEU A 470 -10.06 -4.66 15.18
CA LEU A 470 -10.95 -3.65 14.58
C LEU A 470 -11.09 -3.81 13.05
N SER A 471 -10.03 -4.27 12.37
CA SER A 471 -10.06 -4.61 10.95
C SER A 471 -10.90 -5.85 10.64
N GLU A 472 -10.85 -6.89 11.49
CA GLU A 472 -11.70 -8.08 11.35
C GLU A 472 -13.16 -7.78 11.66
N TRP A 473 -13.45 -6.97 12.70
CA TRP A 473 -14.78 -6.43 12.93
C TRP A 473 -15.27 -5.59 11.76
N GLY A 474 -14.39 -4.79 11.15
CA GLY A 474 -14.70 -4.03 9.94
C GLY A 474 -15.17 -4.93 8.79
N ILE A 475 -14.45 -6.03 8.53
CA ILE A 475 -14.80 -7.01 7.49
C ILE A 475 -16.11 -7.74 7.85
N ILE A 476 -16.31 -8.14 9.11
CA ILE A 476 -17.54 -8.79 9.57
C ILE A 476 -18.75 -7.87 9.38
N ILE A 477 -18.64 -6.61 9.83
CA ILE A 477 -19.70 -5.61 9.71
C ILE A 477 -19.99 -5.32 8.23
N PHE A 478 -18.96 -5.14 7.40
CA PHE A 478 -19.11 -4.90 5.97
C PHE A 478 -19.78 -6.08 5.25
N SER A 479 -19.40 -7.31 5.61
CA SER A 479 -20.00 -8.54 5.07
C SER A 479 -21.46 -8.68 5.47
N LEU A 480 -21.83 -8.33 6.72
CA LEU A 480 -23.21 -8.32 7.18
C LEU A 480 -24.06 -7.27 6.45
N LEU A 481 -23.49 -6.09 6.15
CA LEU A 481 -24.16 -5.06 5.35
C LEU A 481 -24.40 -5.52 3.91
N LEU A 482 -23.39 -6.13 3.27
CA LEU A 482 -23.53 -6.71 1.92
C LEU A 482 -24.56 -7.84 1.89
N ALA A 483 -24.53 -8.77 2.84
CA ALA A 483 -25.52 -9.84 2.93
C ALA A 483 -26.94 -9.28 3.15
N GLY A 484 -27.09 -8.28 4.02
CA GLY A 484 -28.36 -7.60 4.27
C GLY A 484 -28.91 -6.91 3.02
N SER A 485 -28.06 -6.22 2.26
CA SER A 485 -28.46 -5.57 1.01
C SER A 485 -28.83 -6.58 -0.10
N ALA A 486 -28.13 -7.71 -0.21
CA ALA A 486 -28.46 -8.79 -1.13
C ALA A 486 -29.83 -9.44 -0.82
N ILE A 487 -30.09 -9.73 0.46
CA ILE A 487 -31.40 -10.26 0.92
C ILE A 487 -32.52 -9.25 0.62
N TRP A 488 -32.28 -7.96 0.87
CA TRP A 488 -33.26 -6.92 0.56
C TRP A 488 -33.59 -6.84 -0.94
N MET A 489 -32.56 -6.92 -1.81
CA MET A 489 -32.78 -6.95 -3.27
C MET A 489 -33.54 -8.20 -3.71
N MET A 490 -33.24 -9.38 -3.15
CA MET A 490 -33.96 -10.62 -3.45
C MET A 490 -35.43 -10.53 -3.04
N ARG A 491 -35.72 -9.97 -1.86
CA ARG A 491 -37.09 -9.79 -1.39
C ARG A 491 -37.89 -8.82 -2.28
N ARG A 492 -37.26 -7.75 -2.78
CA ARG A 492 -37.93 -6.80 -3.68
C ARG A 492 -38.32 -7.42 -5.03
N ARG A 493 -37.56 -8.41 -5.52
CA ARG A 493 -37.85 -9.14 -6.77
C ARG A 493 -38.99 -10.15 -6.65
N GLN A 494 -39.41 -10.54 -5.44
CA GLN A 494 -40.52 -11.47 -5.24
C GLN A 494 -41.89 -10.79 -5.08
N VAL A 495 -41.93 -9.46 -4.95
CA VAL A 495 -43.16 -8.68 -4.75
C VAL A 495 -43.51 -7.82 -5.98
N SER A 496 -42.76 -7.97 -7.07
CA SER A 496 -43.09 -7.47 -8.42
C SER A 496 -43.42 -8.65 -9.30
#